data_AF-A0AA95NH46-F1
#
_entry.id   AF-A0AA95NH46-F1
#
_cell.length_a   1.000
_cell.length_b   1.000
_cell.length_c   1.000
_cell.angle_alpha   90.00
_cell.angle_beta   90.00
_cell.angle_gamma   90.00
#
_symmetry.space_group_name_H-M   'P 1'
#
loop_
_entity.id
_entity.type
_entity.pdbx_description
1 polymer ?
#
loop_
_entity_poly.entity_id
_entity_poly.type
_entity_poly.pdbx_seq_one_letter_code
_entity_poly.pdbx_strand_id
1 'polypeptide(L)'
;MRRQFLMLLAASPFLGCSRVEKEVPTDWKSLALPGKSLELIDEKYVENYRFAEDGMAIATFGLKDGAVAGPIVYWKIEENRLVISIDPESEILQELVSPSIRGSVVTATRKSGAKAKYKFA
;
A
#
# COMPACT_ATOMS: atom_id res chain seq x y z
N MET A 1 -64.91 -17.88 -2.56
CA MET A 1 -63.73 -18.22 -1.73
C MET A 1 -62.51 -17.52 -2.30
N ARG A 2 -61.92 -16.55 -1.60
CA ARG A 2 -60.65 -15.89 -1.98
C ARG A 2 -59.89 -15.62 -0.69
N ARG A 3 -58.84 -16.40 -0.42
CA ARG A 3 -57.96 -16.23 0.75
C ARG A 3 -56.81 -15.33 0.34
N GLN A 4 -56.72 -14.13 0.92
CA GLN A 4 -55.58 -13.24 0.80
C GLN A 4 -54.48 -13.70 1.78
N PHE A 5 -53.32 -14.08 1.24
CA PHE A 5 -52.11 -14.36 2.02
C PHE A 5 -51.30 -13.06 2.10
N LEU A 6 -51.28 -12.42 3.28
CA LEU A 6 -50.36 -11.33 3.58
C LEU A 6 -49.03 -11.94 4.04
N MET A 7 -47.97 -11.83 3.23
CA MET A 7 -46.60 -12.10 3.69
C MET A 7 -45.99 -10.82 4.27
N LEU A 8 -45.76 -10.82 5.58
CA LEU A 8 -44.92 -9.82 6.24
C LEU A 8 -43.44 -10.11 5.92
N LEU A 9 -42.81 -9.24 5.14
CA LEU A 9 -41.36 -9.23 4.94
C LEU A 9 -40.71 -8.61 6.19
N ALA A 10 -40.15 -9.45 7.05
CA ALA A 10 -39.31 -9.00 8.16
C ALA A 10 -37.94 -8.61 7.62
N ALA A 11 -37.69 -7.30 7.47
CA ALA A 11 -36.36 -6.78 7.15
C ALA A 11 -35.47 -6.88 8.40
N SER A 12 -34.64 -7.91 8.48
CA SER A 12 -33.59 -8.02 9.51
C SER A 12 -32.46 -7.04 9.16
N PRO A 13 -32.22 -5.98 9.95
CA PRO A 13 -31.06 -5.13 9.73
C PRO A 13 -29.82 -5.93 10.11
N PHE A 14 -29.09 -6.41 9.11
CA PHE A 14 -27.72 -6.88 9.28
C PHE A 14 -26.84 -5.69 9.65
N LEU A 15 -26.92 -5.26 10.91
CA LEU A 15 -25.94 -4.40 11.56
C LEU A 15 -24.70 -5.27 11.84
N GLY A 16 -24.02 -5.68 10.77
CA GLY A 16 -22.67 -6.17 10.86
C GLY A 16 -21.80 -5.01 11.31
N CYS A 17 -21.44 -4.98 12.60
CA CYS A 17 -20.35 -4.15 13.08
C CYS A 17 -19.09 -4.57 12.33
N SER A 18 -18.78 -3.89 11.22
CA SER A 18 -17.50 -4.01 10.56
C SER A 18 -16.45 -3.60 11.58
N ARG A 19 -15.68 -4.58 12.08
CA ARG A 19 -14.65 -4.35 13.08
C ARG A 19 -13.63 -3.44 12.41
N VAL A 20 -13.60 -2.17 12.81
CA VAL A 20 -12.63 -1.20 12.32
C VAL A 20 -11.26 -1.73 12.74
N GLU A 21 -10.58 -2.38 11.81
CA GLU A 21 -9.24 -2.90 12.03
C GLU A 21 -8.34 -1.73 12.42
N LYS A 22 -7.69 -1.82 13.59
CA LYS A 22 -6.84 -0.75 14.07
C LYS A 22 -5.54 -0.75 13.29
N GLU A 23 -5.08 0.44 12.94
CA GLU A 23 -3.76 0.62 12.36
C GLU A 23 -2.69 0.42 13.45
N VAL A 24 -1.71 -0.44 13.17
CA VAL A 24 -0.67 -0.83 14.11
C VAL A 24 0.69 -0.36 13.59
N PRO A 25 1.49 0.38 14.37
CA PRO A 25 2.86 0.70 14.01
C PRO A 25 3.68 -0.58 13.73
N THR A 26 4.55 -0.54 12.72
CA THR A 26 5.39 -1.69 12.34
C THR A 26 6.80 -1.22 11.96
N ASP A 27 7.63 -2.16 11.53
CA ASP A 27 8.97 -1.92 11.00
C ASP A 27 9.09 -2.42 9.57
N TRP A 28 9.86 -1.75 8.71
CA TRP A 28 10.04 -2.21 7.33
C TRP A 28 10.68 -3.60 7.25
N LYS A 29 11.56 -3.93 8.21
CA LYS A 29 12.21 -5.24 8.27
C LYS A 29 11.21 -6.38 8.54
N SER A 30 10.19 -6.14 9.38
CA SER A 30 9.18 -7.17 9.70
C SER A 30 8.24 -7.45 8.54
N LEU A 31 8.14 -6.52 7.59
CA LEU A 31 7.29 -6.68 6.40
C LEU A 31 7.86 -7.64 5.35
N ALA A 32 9.11 -8.11 5.49
CA ALA A 32 9.75 -9.07 4.59
C ALA A 32 9.53 -8.72 3.11
N LEU A 33 9.99 -7.52 2.71
CA LEU A 33 9.79 -6.98 1.36
C LEU A 33 10.37 -7.83 0.21
N PRO A 34 11.50 -8.55 0.34
CA PRO A 34 12.02 -9.33 -0.77
C PRO A 34 10.98 -10.33 -1.32
N GLY A 35 10.82 -10.34 -2.64
CA GLY A 35 9.82 -11.14 -3.35
C GLY A 35 8.40 -10.56 -3.35
N LYS A 36 8.14 -9.45 -2.64
CA LYS A 36 6.83 -8.79 -2.57
C LYS A 36 6.76 -7.57 -3.48
N SER A 37 5.52 -7.12 -3.70
CA SER A 37 5.25 -5.85 -4.37
C SER A 37 4.46 -4.90 -3.47
N LEU A 38 4.70 -3.60 -3.63
CA LEU A 38 3.90 -2.52 -3.06
C LEU A 38 3.29 -1.70 -4.20
N GLU A 39 1.97 -1.57 -4.20
CA GLU A 39 1.23 -0.73 -5.16
C GLU A 39 0.55 0.42 -4.41
N LEU A 40 0.80 1.66 -4.85
CA LEU A 40 0.22 2.86 -4.28
C LEU A 40 -1.30 2.90 -4.49
N ILE A 41 -2.00 3.17 -3.40
CA ILE A 41 -3.44 3.42 -3.36
C ILE A 41 -3.64 4.94 -3.50
N ASP A 42 -3.70 5.41 -4.74
CA ASP A 42 -3.95 6.81 -5.10
C ASP A 42 -4.84 6.88 -6.35
N GLU A 43 -5.71 7.88 -6.47
CA GLU A 43 -6.64 7.99 -7.61
C GLU A 43 -5.99 8.55 -8.88
N LYS A 44 -4.88 9.28 -8.74
CA LYS A 44 -4.25 10.02 -9.84
C LYS A 44 -2.88 9.45 -10.22
N TYR A 45 -2.12 8.99 -9.24
CA TYR A 45 -0.74 8.56 -9.43
C TYR A 45 -0.62 7.04 -9.51
N VAL A 46 0.38 6.58 -10.27
CA VAL A 46 0.90 5.21 -10.24
C VAL A 46 2.25 5.25 -9.55
N GLU A 47 2.42 4.39 -8.57
CA GLU A 47 3.70 4.15 -7.91
C GLU A 47 3.70 2.68 -7.46
N ASN A 48 4.51 1.86 -8.12
CA ASN A 48 4.65 0.43 -7.84
C ASN A 48 6.10 0.09 -7.59
N TYR A 49 6.36 -0.84 -6.67
CA TYR A 49 7.68 -1.41 -6.44
C TYR A 49 7.57 -2.92 -6.34
N ARG A 50 8.43 -3.64 -7.05
CA ARG A 50 8.63 -5.08 -6.90
C ARG A 50 10.06 -5.33 -6.42
N PHE A 51 10.20 -5.80 -5.19
CA PHE A 51 11.48 -5.89 -4.50
C PHE A 51 12.17 -7.23 -4.76
N ALA A 52 13.40 -7.19 -5.28
CA ALA A 52 14.28 -8.34 -5.39
C ALA A 52 15.15 -8.53 -4.13
N GLU A 53 15.72 -9.72 -3.95
CA GLU A 53 16.56 -10.07 -2.79
C GLU A 53 17.93 -9.38 -2.79
N ASP A 54 18.40 -8.94 -3.96
CA ASP A 54 19.72 -8.35 -4.18
C ASP A 54 19.76 -6.82 -3.97
N GLY A 55 18.70 -6.25 -3.39
CA GLY A 55 18.60 -4.81 -3.15
C GLY A 55 18.18 -4.01 -4.39
N MET A 56 17.78 -4.66 -5.48
CA MET A 56 17.11 -3.98 -6.61
C MET A 56 15.59 -4.04 -6.48
N ALA A 57 14.90 -3.11 -7.11
CA ALA A 57 13.46 -3.15 -7.31
C ALA A 57 13.10 -2.69 -8.72
N ILE A 58 12.12 -3.34 -9.32
CA ILE A 58 11.47 -2.81 -10.52
C ILE A 58 10.42 -1.82 -10.04
N ALA A 59 10.54 -0.57 -10.46
CA ALA A 59 9.59 0.48 -10.09
C ALA A 59 8.71 0.87 -11.28
N THR A 60 7.55 1.45 -10.99
CA THR A 60 6.72 2.14 -12.00
C THR A 60 6.20 3.42 -11.39
N PHE A 61 6.39 4.55 -12.07
CA PHE A 61 5.97 5.87 -11.61
C PHE A 61 5.23 6.61 -12.71
N GLY A 62 4.22 7.40 -12.36
CA GLY A 62 3.58 8.31 -13.31
C GLY A 62 2.15 8.66 -12.94
N LEU A 63 1.36 8.97 -13.97
CA LEU A 63 -0.07 9.25 -13.86
C LEU A 63 -0.86 8.06 -14.38
N LYS A 64 -2.00 7.74 -13.76
CA LYS A 64 -2.87 6.64 -14.19
C LYS A 64 -3.39 6.84 -15.63
N ASP A 65 -3.73 8.08 -15.98
CA ASP A 65 -4.22 8.46 -17.30
C ASP A 65 -3.15 9.17 -18.15
N GLY A 66 -1.87 8.92 -17.87
CA GLY A 66 -0.78 9.64 -18.52
C GLY A 66 0.49 8.83 -18.69
N ALA A 67 1.60 9.55 -18.89
CA ALA A 67 2.89 8.92 -19.06
C ALA A 67 3.32 8.19 -17.78
N VAL A 68 3.89 7.01 -17.97
CA VAL A 68 4.49 6.18 -16.93
C VAL A 68 5.92 5.82 -17.32
N ALA A 69 6.79 5.74 -16.33
CA ALA A 69 8.17 5.27 -16.46
C ALA A 69 8.37 4.02 -15.60
N GLY A 70 9.19 3.08 -16.07
CA GLY A 70 9.47 1.81 -15.39
C GLY A 70 10.95 1.57 -15.13
N PRO A 71 11.64 2.41 -14.32
CA PRO A 71 13.07 2.23 -14.07
C PRO A 71 13.33 1.03 -13.14
N ILE A 72 14.54 0.47 -13.25
CA ILE A 72 15.13 -0.33 -12.18
C ILE A 72 15.72 0.66 -11.18
N VAL A 73 15.43 0.46 -9.90
CA VAL A 73 15.93 1.28 -8.78
C VAL A 73 16.58 0.37 -7.74
N TYR A 74 17.30 0.97 -6.80
CA TYR A 74 17.88 0.27 -5.66
C TYR A 74 17.10 0.59 -4.41
N TRP A 75 17.06 -0.35 -3.48
CA TRP A 75 16.38 -0.17 -2.21
C TRP A 75 17.19 -0.74 -1.05
N LYS A 76 17.01 -0.13 0.12
CA LYS A 76 17.57 -0.61 1.38
C LYS A 76 16.72 -0.17 2.56
N ILE A 77 16.92 -0.82 3.70
CA ILE A 77 16.31 -0.40 4.97
C ILE A 77 17.41 0.12 5.89
N GLU A 78 17.35 1.41 6.21
CA GLU A 78 18.29 2.09 7.10
C GLU A 78 17.52 2.70 8.28
N GLU A 79 17.87 2.30 9.51
CA GLU A 79 17.24 2.87 10.73
C GLU A 79 15.70 2.89 10.68
N ASN A 80 15.11 1.81 10.16
CA ASN A 80 13.66 1.67 9.94
C ASN A 80 13.05 2.66 8.93
N ARG A 81 13.84 3.13 7.97
CA ARG A 81 13.40 3.86 6.78
C ARG A 81 13.59 2.99 5.56
N LEU A 82 12.57 2.93 4.70
CA LEU A 82 12.73 2.35 3.37
C LEU A 82 13.24 3.45 2.45
N VAL A 83 14.46 3.26 1.95
CA VAL A 83 15.16 4.19 1.06
C VAL A 83 15.19 3.58 -0.32
N ILE A 84 14.85 4.37 -1.33
CA ILE A 84 14.85 3.99 -2.75
C ILE A 84 15.67 5.02 -3.52
N SER A 85 16.59 4.57 -4.36
CA SER A 85 17.57 5.41 -5.07
C SER A 85 17.80 4.95 -6.51
N ILE A 86 18.34 5.84 -7.37
CA ILE A 86 18.66 5.50 -8.78
C ILE A 86 19.87 4.56 -8.84
N ASP A 87 20.85 4.76 -7.98
CA ASP A 87 21.97 3.85 -7.78
C ASP A 87 22.24 3.63 -6.27
N PRO A 88 23.08 2.66 -5.87
CA PRO A 88 23.30 2.33 -4.46
C PRO A 88 23.92 3.45 -3.60
N GLU A 89 24.65 4.39 -4.21
CA GLU A 89 25.45 5.42 -3.52
C GLU A 89 24.98 6.86 -3.79
N SER A 90 23.96 7.06 -4.62
CA SER A 90 23.54 8.39 -5.08
C SER A 90 22.21 8.89 -4.52
N GLU A 91 21.54 9.70 -5.34
CA GLU A 91 20.35 10.45 -5.06
C GLU A 91 19.20 9.53 -4.63
N ILE A 92 18.69 9.82 -3.43
CA ILE A 92 17.49 9.19 -2.89
C ILE A 92 16.29 9.70 -3.67
N LEU A 93 15.66 8.80 -4.44
CA LEU A 93 14.40 9.05 -5.12
C LEU A 93 13.25 9.20 -4.13
N GLN A 94 13.21 8.29 -3.15
CA GLN A 94 12.08 8.18 -2.23
C GLN A 94 12.56 7.67 -0.87
N GLU A 95 12.00 8.25 0.17
CA GLU A 95 12.19 7.82 1.55
C GLU A 95 10.82 7.67 2.21
N LEU A 96 10.58 6.50 2.81
CA LEU A 96 9.35 6.16 3.50
C LEU A 96 9.65 5.79 4.95
N VAL A 97 9.05 6.52 5.88
CA VAL A 97 9.31 6.40 7.32
C VAL A 97 8.03 6.13 8.10
N SER A 98 8.18 5.67 9.35
CA SER A 98 7.08 5.42 10.29
C SER A 98 5.98 4.53 9.69
N PRO A 99 6.30 3.31 9.22
CA PRO A 99 5.31 2.45 8.62
C PRO A 99 4.29 1.99 9.66
N SER A 100 3.05 1.88 9.24
CA SER A 100 1.95 1.26 9.99
C SER A 100 1.16 0.35 9.06
N ILE A 101 0.56 -0.70 9.62
CA ILE A 101 -0.19 -1.69 8.85
C ILE A 101 -1.63 -1.80 9.36
N ARG A 102 -2.56 -1.96 8.43
CA ARG A 102 -3.97 -2.27 8.67
C ARG A 102 -4.44 -3.27 7.62
N GLY A 103 -4.62 -4.52 8.01
CA GLY A 103 -4.89 -5.62 7.08
C GLY A 103 -3.73 -5.77 6.09
N SER A 104 -4.02 -5.66 4.79
CA SER A 104 -3.02 -5.72 3.71
C SER A 104 -2.47 -4.36 3.28
N VAL A 105 -2.88 -3.27 3.95
CA VAL A 105 -2.48 -1.91 3.60
C VAL A 105 -1.37 -1.43 4.53
N VAL A 106 -0.26 -1.01 3.95
CA VAL A 106 0.83 -0.32 4.63
C VAL A 106 0.69 1.18 4.40
N THR A 107 0.62 1.95 5.47
CA THR A 107 0.73 3.41 5.43
C THR A 107 2.14 3.81 5.82
N ALA A 108 2.74 4.78 5.13
CA ALA A 108 4.03 5.35 5.49
C ALA A 108 4.04 6.87 5.26
N THR A 109 5.00 7.56 5.87
CA THR A 109 5.22 9.00 5.67
C THR A 109 6.34 9.18 4.65
N ARG A 110 6.09 9.94 3.58
CA ARG A 110 7.12 10.38 2.62
C ARG A 110 8.02 11.44 3.26
N LYS A 111 9.21 11.67 2.70
CA LYS A 111 10.12 12.78 3.10
C LYS A 111 9.44 14.15 3.16
N SER A 112 8.46 14.40 2.29
CA SER A 112 7.66 15.63 2.28
C SER A 112 6.68 15.78 3.46
N GLY A 113 6.54 14.75 4.30
CA GLY A 113 5.54 14.66 5.36
C GLY A 113 4.18 14.09 4.89
N ALA A 114 3.96 13.94 3.58
CA ALA A 114 2.73 13.37 3.05
C ALA A 114 2.60 11.88 3.41
N LYS A 115 1.37 11.43 3.73
CA LYS A 115 1.09 10.01 3.93
C LYS A 115 0.87 9.32 2.59
N ALA A 116 1.50 8.17 2.41
CA ALA A 116 1.32 7.28 1.28
C ALA A 116 0.76 5.95 1.77
N LYS A 117 -0.18 5.38 1.03
CA LYS A 117 -0.81 4.09 1.36
C LYS A 117 -0.52 3.11 0.24
N TYR A 118 -0.03 1.94 0.59
CA TYR A 118 0.32 0.88 -0.36
C TYR A 118 -0.44 -0.39 0.02
N LYS A 119 -0.88 -1.15 -0.99
CA LYS A 119 -1.31 -2.54 -0.79
C LYS A 119 -0.18 -3.48 -1.20
N PHE A 120 -0.09 -4.62 -0.54
CA PHE A 120 0.68 -5.74 -1.08
C PHE A 120 -0.02 -6.31 -2.31
N ALA A 121 0.74 -6.55 -3.38
CA ALA A 121 0.29 -7.16 -4.63
C ALA A 121 1.06 -8.45 -4.92
#